data_AF-A0A6N8J5B8-F1
#
_entry.id   AF-A0A6N8J5B8-F1
#
_cell.length_a   1.000
_cell.length_b   1.000
_cell.length_c   1.000
_cell.angle_alpha   90.00
_cell.angle_beta   90.00
_cell.angle_gamma   90.00
#
_symmetry.space_group_name_H-M   'P 1'
#
loop_
_entity.id
_entity.type
_entity.pdbx_description
1 polymer ?
#
loop_
_entity_poly.entity_id
_entity_poly.type
_entity_poly.pdbx_seq_one_letter_code
_entity_poly.pdbx_strand_id
1 'polypeptide(L)'
;MGFIWHLIVVLFHFSVNFVEHLSRLQAIGLILFVYGYNMRLGVRRNRYERWRSGKQKKLSFDEDRHISYSEKFTRFVGNIIRVIGLFLAAIELVSRIPMKWW
;
A
#
# COMPACT_ATOMS: atom_id res chain seq x y z
N MET A 1 39.76 10.06 24.71
CA MET A 1 38.83 8.91 24.74
C MET A 1 37.35 9.29 24.70
N GLY A 2 36.91 10.45 25.22
CA GLY A 2 35.48 10.83 25.20
C GLY A 2 34.86 11.11 23.81
N PHE A 3 35.65 11.60 22.85
CA PHE A 3 35.14 11.93 21.50
C PHE A 3 34.68 10.71 20.70
N ILE A 4 35.45 9.61 20.75
CA ILE A 4 35.12 8.36 20.06
C ILE A 4 33.85 7.73 20.66
N TRP A 5 33.71 7.77 21.98
CA TRP A 5 32.51 7.29 22.67
C TRP A 5 31.25 8.09 22.28
N HIS A 6 31.35 9.42 22.23
CA HIS A 6 30.23 10.26 21.78
C HIS A 6 29.86 10.01 20.32
N LEU A 7 30.84 9.81 19.44
CA LEU A 7 30.57 9.47 18.03
C LEU A 7 29.80 8.16 17.90
N ILE A 8 30.18 7.13 18.66
CA ILE A 8 29.49 5.82 18.66
C ILE A 8 28.05 5.95 19.16
N VAL A 9 27.82 6.71 20.23
CA VAL A 9 26.46 6.91 20.78
C VAL A 9 25.57 7.66 19.79
N VAL A 10 26.10 8.68 19.10
CA VAL A 10 25.36 9.44 18.08
C VAL A 10 25.02 8.55 16.88
N LEU A 11 25.97 7.77 16.39
CA LEU A 11 25.75 6.82 15.29
C LEU A 11 24.73 5.74 15.67
N PHE A 12 24.77 5.25 16.90
CA PHE A 12 23.80 4.28 17.41
C PHE A 12 22.40 4.89 17.52
N HIS A 13 22.25 6.09 18.07
CA HIS A 13 20.96 6.78 18.12
C HIS A 13 20.39 7.07 16.72
N PHE A 14 21.25 7.49 15.79
CA PHE A 14 20.84 7.72 14.40
C PHE A 14 20.37 6.43 13.73
N SER A 15 21.10 5.32 13.94
CA SER A 15 20.74 3.98 13.47
C SER A 15 19.37 3.53 14.00
N VAL A 16 19.13 3.68 15.30
CA VAL A 16 17.85 3.28 15.93
C VAL A 16 16.69 4.10 15.38
N ASN A 17 16.83 5.44 15.32
CA ASN A 17 15.80 6.32 14.79
C ASN A 17 15.51 6.05 13.30
N PHE A 18 16.53 5.73 12.51
CA PHE A 18 16.39 5.39 11.10
C PHE A 18 15.63 4.07 10.90
N VAL A 19 15.96 3.04 11.68
CA VAL A 19 15.25 1.75 11.66
C VAL A 19 13.80 1.91 12.11
N GLU A 20 13.53 2.77 13.09
CA GLU A 20 12.17 3.08 13.55
C GLU A 20 11.34 3.78 12.47
N HIS A 21 11.93 4.71 11.73
CA HIS A 21 11.25 5.35 10.60
C HIS A 21 10.96 4.38 9.44
N LEU A 22 11.91 3.49 9.13
CA LEU A 22 11.71 2.45 8.11
C LEU A 22 10.60 1.46 8.48
N SER A 23 10.55 1.01 9.73
CA SER A 23 9.51 0.09 10.22
C SER A 23 8.12 0.76 10.27
N ARG A 24 8.04 2.06 10.57
CA ARG A 24 6.78 2.82 10.43
C ARG A 24 6.33 2.92 8.96
N LEU A 25 7.25 3.18 8.03
CA LEU A 25 6.96 3.21 6.59
C LEU A 25 6.45 1.84 6.08
N GLN A 26 7.03 0.75 6.57
CA GLN A 26 6.58 -0.61 6.27
C GLN A 26 5.15 -0.86 6.73
N ALA A 27 4.83 -0.49 7.97
CA ALA A 27 3.49 -0.64 8.52
C ALA A 27 2.45 0.13 7.68
N ILE A 28 2.77 1.36 7.28
CA ILE A 28 1.93 2.18 6.39
C ILE A 28 1.77 1.49 5.03
N GLY A 29 2.86 0.99 4.43
CA GLY A 29 2.82 0.28 3.16
C GLY A 29 1.92 -0.96 3.18
N LEU A 30 1.94 -1.73 4.28
CA LEU A 30 1.13 -2.93 4.46
C LEU A 30 -0.36 -2.58 4.65
N ILE A 31 -0.67 -1.53 5.40
CA ILE A 31 -2.03 -1.00 5.54
C ILE A 31 -2.58 -0.56 4.18
N LEU A 32 -1.80 0.19 3.41
CA LEU A 32 -2.17 0.62 2.06
C LEU A 32 -2.45 -0.60 1.17
N PHE A 33 -1.57 -1.60 1.16
CA PHE A 33 -1.76 -2.82 0.39
C PHE A 33 -3.09 -3.53 0.72
N VAL A 34 -3.39 -3.71 2.01
CA VAL A 34 -4.63 -4.35 2.49
C VAL A 34 -5.86 -3.50 2.13
N TYR A 35 -5.76 -2.19 2.26
CA TYR A 35 -6.85 -1.27 1.90
C TYR A 35 -7.17 -1.32 0.40
N GLY A 36 -6.16 -1.26 -0.46
CA GLY A 36 -6.31 -1.39 -1.91
C GLY A 36 -6.90 -2.75 -2.32
N TYR A 37 -6.52 -3.83 -1.61
CA TYR A 37 -7.10 -5.15 -1.82
C TYR A 37 -8.59 -5.20 -1.44
N ASN A 38 -8.97 -4.62 -0.31
CA ASN A 38 -10.37 -4.53 0.14
C ASN A 38 -11.24 -3.73 -0.84
N MET A 39 -10.75 -2.60 -1.36
CA MET A 39 -11.45 -1.84 -2.40
C MET A 39 -11.78 -2.70 -3.64
N ARG A 40 -10.84 -3.55 -4.05
CA ARG A 40 -11.03 -4.46 -5.19
C ARG A 40 -12.03 -5.57 -4.91
N LEU A 41 -12.02 -6.10 -3.68
CA LEU A 41 -13.02 -7.08 -3.23
C LEU A 41 -14.42 -6.47 -3.17
N GLY A 42 -14.55 -5.23 -2.68
CA GLY A 42 -15.82 -4.50 -2.67
C GLY A 42 -16.44 -4.37 -4.08
N VAL A 43 -15.64 -4.03 -5.08
CA VAL A 43 -16.08 -4.00 -6.49
C VAL A 43 -16.55 -5.37 -6.98
N ARG A 44 -15.83 -6.45 -6.63
CA ARG A 44 -16.25 -7.82 -6.98
C ARG A 44 -17.55 -8.22 -6.31
N ARG A 45 -17.71 -7.88 -5.02
CA ARG A 45 -18.91 -8.17 -4.24
C ARG A 45 -20.12 -7.44 -4.79
N ASN A 46 -20.01 -6.14 -5.08
CA ASN A 46 -21.07 -5.35 -5.72
C ASN A 46 -21.48 -5.93 -7.07
N ARG A 47 -20.53 -6.42 -7.87
CA ARG A 47 -20.83 -7.08 -9.14
C ARG A 47 -21.60 -8.38 -8.94
N TYR A 48 -21.20 -9.20 -7.97
CA TYR A 48 -21.86 -10.46 -7.65
C TYR A 48 -23.29 -10.23 -7.10
N GLU A 49 -23.48 -9.27 -6.21
CA GLU A 49 -24.79 -8.91 -5.66
C GLU A 49 -25.75 -8.36 -6.73
N ARG A 50 -25.25 -7.60 -7.71
CA ARG A 50 -26.03 -7.15 -8.87
C ARG A 50 -26.45 -8.27 -9.80
N TRP A 51 -25.56 -9.24 -10.05
CA TRP A 51 -25.87 -10.44 -10.83
C TRP A 51 -26.92 -11.30 -10.11
N ARG A 52 -26.73 -11.55 -8.80
CA ARG A 52 -27.65 -12.34 -7.97
C ARG A 52 -29.04 -11.71 -7.83
N SER A 53 -29.12 -10.38 -7.73
CA SER A 53 -30.39 -9.66 -7.55
C SER A 53 -31.18 -9.45 -8.84
N GLY A 54 -30.67 -9.87 -10.00
CA GLY A 54 -31.32 -9.64 -11.29
C GLY A 54 -31.41 -8.15 -11.68
N LYS A 55 -30.80 -7.24 -10.91
CA LYS A 55 -30.80 -5.79 -11.14
C LYS A 55 -30.12 -5.39 -12.44
N GLN A 56 -29.32 -6.27 -13.05
CA GLN A 56 -28.76 -6.08 -14.40
C GLN A 56 -29.82 -5.75 -15.46
N LYS A 57 -31.08 -6.21 -15.31
CA LYS A 57 -32.15 -5.92 -16.28
C LYS A 57 -32.89 -4.60 -16.06
N LYS A 58 -32.64 -3.87 -14.96
CA LYS A 58 -33.39 -2.64 -14.59
C LYS A 58 -32.52 -1.38 -14.44
N LEU A 59 -31.20 -1.48 -14.57
CA LEU A 59 -30.32 -0.32 -14.52
C LEU A 59 -30.46 0.52 -15.79
N SER A 60 -30.66 1.83 -15.62
CA SER A 60 -30.68 2.76 -16.75
C SER A 60 -29.27 2.87 -17.36
N PHE A 61 -29.19 3.14 -18.67
CA PHE A 61 -27.92 3.18 -19.42
C PHE A 61 -26.87 4.15 -18.83
N ASP A 62 -27.32 5.25 -18.21
CA ASP A 62 -26.44 6.23 -17.57
C ASP A 62 -25.95 5.79 -16.18
N GLU A 63 -26.79 5.08 -15.44
CA GLU A 63 -26.44 4.53 -14.12
C GLU A 63 -25.42 3.39 -14.26
N ASP A 64 -25.56 2.56 -15.29
CA ASP A 64 -24.55 1.56 -15.66
C ASP A 64 -23.22 2.19 -16.12
N ARG A 65 -23.26 3.32 -16.84
CA ARG A 65 -22.04 4.07 -17.19
C ARG A 65 -21.34 4.65 -15.96
N HIS A 66 -22.08 5.28 -15.06
CA HIS A 66 -21.53 5.87 -13.82
C HIS A 66 -20.92 4.79 -12.91
N ILE A 67 -21.61 3.67 -12.73
CA ILE A 67 -21.10 2.54 -11.92
C ILE A 67 -19.89 1.90 -12.59
N SER A 68 -19.89 1.74 -13.92
CA SER A 68 -18.74 1.22 -14.67
C SER A 68 -17.51 2.11 -14.53
N TYR A 69 -17.68 3.45 -14.57
CA TYR A 69 -16.60 4.40 -14.38
C TYR A 69 -16.06 4.39 -12.95
N SER A 70 -16.96 4.39 -11.96
CA SER A 70 -16.61 4.26 -10.54
C SER A 70 -15.85 2.96 -10.26
N GLU A 71 -16.31 1.81 -10.77
CA GLU A 71 -15.60 0.53 -10.60
C GLU A 71 -14.23 0.49 -11.27
N LYS A 72 -14.05 1.17 -12.40
CA LYS A 72 -12.74 1.32 -13.06
C LYS A 72 -11.82 2.21 -12.24
N PHE A 73 -12.33 3.35 -11.75
CA PHE A 73 -11.59 4.27 -10.91
C PHE A 73 -11.17 3.63 -9.59
N THR A 74 -12.07 2.97 -8.86
CA THR A 74 -11.76 2.25 -7.62
C THR A 74 -10.73 1.14 -7.84
N ARG A 75 -10.79 0.44 -8.98
CA ARG A 75 -9.74 -0.54 -9.34
C ARG A 75 -8.40 0.13 -9.63
N PHE A 76 -8.40 1.26 -10.33
CA PHE A 76 -7.19 2.02 -10.65
C PHE A 76 -6.53 2.56 -9.37
N VAL A 77 -7.29 3.24 -8.52
CA VAL A 77 -6.84 3.75 -7.21
C VAL A 77 -6.35 2.61 -6.33
N GLY A 78 -7.11 1.51 -6.22
CA GLY A 78 -6.68 0.33 -5.46
C GLY A 78 -5.38 -0.27 -5.99
N ASN A 79 -5.13 -0.23 -7.30
CA ASN A 79 -3.88 -0.72 -7.89
C ASN A 79 -2.71 0.23 -7.61
N ILE A 80 -2.91 1.55 -7.67
CA ILE A 80 -1.90 2.56 -7.30
C ILE A 80 -1.48 2.38 -5.85
N ILE A 81 -2.46 2.31 -4.94
CA ILE A 81 -2.21 2.11 -3.51
C ILE A 81 -1.39 0.83 -3.28
N ARG A 82 -1.71 -0.24 -4.02
CA ARG A 82 -0.98 -1.51 -3.93
C ARG A 82 0.47 -1.40 -4.41
N VAL A 83 0.70 -0.69 -5.51
CA VAL A 83 2.06 -0.43 -6.05
C VAL A 83 2.87 0.42 -5.07
N ILE A 84 2.27 1.45 -4.48
CA ILE A 84 2.93 2.28 -3.45
C ILE A 84 3.31 1.43 -2.24
N GLY A 85 2.41 0.59 -1.73
CA GLY A 85 2.71 -0.32 -0.63
C GLY A 85 3.84 -1.30 -0.96
N LEU A 86 3.87 -1.83 -2.18
CA LEU A 86 4.92 -2.73 -2.66
C LEU A 86 6.27 -2.02 -2.81
N PHE A 87 6.26 -0.77 -3.29
CA PHE A 87 7.44 0.06 -3.41
C PHE A 87 8.04 0.38 -2.04
N LEU A 88 7.22 0.73 -1.05
CA LEU A 88 7.66 0.95 0.33
C LEU A 88 8.27 -0.31 0.95
N ALA A 89 7.67 -1.48 0.72
CA ALA A 89 8.23 -2.76 1.16
C ALA A 89 9.56 -3.11 0.44
N ALA A 90 9.70 -2.75 -0.83
CA ALA A 90 10.93 -2.97 -1.61
C ALA A 90 12.09 -2.07 -1.13
N ILE A 91 11.82 -0.81 -0.77
CA ILE A 91 12.82 0.09 -0.19
C ILE A 91 13.41 -0.52 1.09
N GLU A 92 12.57 -1.14 1.93
CA GLU A 92 13.03 -1.81 3.13
C GLU A 92 13.86 -3.07 2.84
N LEU A 93 13.49 -3.85 1.81
CA LEU A 93 14.29 -4.99 1.39
C LEU A 93 15.69 -4.54 0.96
N VAL A 94 15.78 -3.46 0.18
CA VAL A 94 17.05 -2.88 -0.28
C VAL A 94 17.84 -2.30 0.89
N SER A 95 17.20 -1.67 1.87
CA SER A 95 17.89 -1.12 3.06
C SER A 95 18.42 -2.19 4.02
N ARG A 96 17.90 -3.42 3.95
CA ARG A 96 18.41 -4.59 4.68
C ARG A 96 19.53 -5.34 3.96
N ILE A 97 19.85 -5.02 2.71
CA ILE A 97 20.99 -5.62 2.01
C ILE A 97 22.27 -5.04 2.62
N PRO A 98 23.14 -5.85 3.25
CA PRO A 98 24.39 -5.36 3.79
C PRO A 98 25.24 -4.78 2.65
N MET A 99 25.65 -3.51 2.78
CA MET A 99 26.65 -2.85 1.94
C MET A 99 28.02 -3.53 2.07
N LYS A 100 28.13 -4.80 1.66
CA LYS A 100 29.36 -5.59 1.64
C LYS A 100 29.83 -5.89 0.21
N TRP A 101 29.19 -5.30 -0.80
CA TRP A 101 29.45 -5.57 -2.22
C TRP A 101 29.69 -4.32 -3.06
N TRP A 102 30.09 -3.21 -2.43
CA TRP A 102 30.67 -2.04 -3.08
C TRP A 102 32.00 -1.72 -2.40
#